data_AF-A0A3D5ZC02-F1
#
_entry.id   AF-A0A3D5ZC02-F1
#
_cell.length_a   1.000
_cell.length_b   1.000
_cell.length_c   1.000
_cell.angle_alpha   90.00
_cell.angle_beta   90.00
_cell.angle_gamma   90.00
#
_symmetry.space_group_name_H-M   'P 1'
#
loop_
_entity.id
_entity.type
_entity.pdbx_description
1 polymer ?
#
loop_
_entity_poly.entity_id
_entity_poly.type
_entity_poly.pdbx_seq_one_letter_code
_entity_poly.pdbx_strand_id
1 'polypeptide(L)'
;HRSLIYVIVAINGYLLYQAFKNNWYKSRWIAIAVIIVAEALVGVILAHYGFPKAAQPLHLLLSTMLFALQFDLLIQLRAPKGVV
;
A
#
# COMPACT_ATOMS: atom_id res chain seq x y z
N HIS A 1 5.19 -5.59 -17.20
CA HIS A 1 6.26 -5.30 -16.22
C HIS A 1 6.57 -3.82 -15.97
N ARG A 2 6.12 -2.85 -16.77
CA ARG A 2 6.01 -1.42 -16.32
C ARG A 2 4.56 -0.96 -16.18
N SER A 3 3.67 -1.52 -17.01
CA SER A 3 2.21 -1.32 -16.99
C SER A 3 1.55 -1.64 -15.64
N LEU A 4 2.00 -2.71 -14.96
CA LEU A 4 1.45 -3.13 -13.66
C LEU A 4 1.67 -2.08 -12.56
N ILE A 5 2.78 -1.35 -12.58
CA ILE A 5 3.08 -0.32 -11.58
C ILE A 5 2.04 0.80 -11.65
N TYR A 6 1.69 1.27 -12.85
CA TYR A 6 0.68 2.31 -13.02
C TYR A 6 -0.70 1.87 -12.54
N VAL A 7 -1.07 0.61 -12.79
CA VAL A 7 -2.33 0.04 -12.30
C VAL A 7 -2.33 -0.06 -10.77
N ILE A 8 -1.24 -0.53 -10.17
CA ILE A 8 -1.11 -0.65 -8.71
C ILE A 8 -1.19 0.73 -8.06
N VAL A 9 -0.47 1.73 -8.58
CA VAL A 9 -0.52 3.10 -8.08
C VAL A 9 -1.92 3.70 -8.22
N ALA A 10 -2.60 3.48 -9.35
CA ALA A 10 -3.96 3.97 -9.57
C ALA A 10 -4.97 3.35 -8.60
N ILE A 11 -4.91 2.03 -8.38
CA ILE A 11 -5.80 1.31 -7.44
C ILE A 11 -5.55 1.77 -6.00
N ASN A 12 -4.29 1.84 -5.58
CA ASN A 12 -3.92 2.29 -4.24
C ASN A 12 -4.30 3.76 -4.00
N GLY A 13 -4.12 4.63 -4.99
CA GLY A 13 -4.57 6.02 -4.94
C GLY A 13 -6.09 6.13 -4.81
N TYR A 14 -6.85 5.32 -5.56
CA TYR A 14 -8.31 5.27 -5.46
C TYR A 14 -8.79 4.77 -4.09
N LEU A 15 -8.19 3.72 -3.56
CA LEU A 15 -8.50 3.20 -2.22
C LEU A 15 -8.23 4.25 -1.14
N LEU A 16 -7.12 4.97 -1.25
CA LEU A 16 -6.79 6.05 -0.33
C LEU A 16 -7.80 7.20 -0.39
N TYR A 17 -8.22 7.60 -1.60
CA TYR A 17 -9.25 8.62 -1.79
C TYR A 17 -10.58 8.21 -1.14
N GLN A 18 -11.02 6.97 -1.35
CA GLN A 18 -12.24 6.43 -0.73
C GLN A 18 -12.15 6.39 0.80
N ALA A 19 -10.98 6.04 1.35
CA ALA A 19 -10.75 6.01 2.79
C ALA A 19 -10.84 7.41 3.43
N PHE A 20 -10.24 8.42 2.80
CA PHE A 20 -10.33 9.81 3.25
C PHE A 20 -11.78 10.31 3.20
N LYS A 21 -12.49 10.02 2.11
CA LYS A 21 -13.89 10.45 1.92
C LYS A 21 -14.82 9.84 2.97
N ASN A 22 -14.62 8.56 3.32
CA ASN A 22 -15.51 7.84 4.21
C ASN A 22 -15.06 7.83 5.69
N ASN A 23 -13.99 8.56 6.05
CA ASN A 23 -13.43 8.64 7.41
C ASN A 23 -13.14 7.27 8.05
N TRP A 24 -12.78 6.27 7.25
CA TRP A 24 -12.50 4.93 7.74
C TRP A 24 -11.23 4.94 8.60
N TYR A 25 -11.30 4.34 9.78
CA TYR A 25 -10.17 3.97 10.67
C TYR A 25 -8.89 4.81 10.48
N LYS A 26 -8.97 6.11 10.79
CA LYS A 26 -7.99 7.15 10.43
C LYS A 26 -6.52 6.72 10.61
N SER A 27 -6.18 6.07 11.71
CA SER A 27 -4.78 5.68 12.01
C SER A 27 -4.21 4.62 11.06
N ARG A 28 -4.97 3.56 10.75
CA ARG A 28 -4.50 2.48 9.86
C ARG A 28 -4.40 2.92 8.41
N TRP A 29 -5.32 3.77 7.95
CA TRP A 29 -5.28 4.32 6.61
C TRP A 29 -4.15 5.32 6.39
N ILE A 30 -3.76 6.09 7.42
CA ILE A 30 -2.55 6.91 7.36
C ILE A 30 -1.30 6.03 7.19
N ALA A 31 -1.20 4.93 7.95
CA ALA A 31 -0.07 4.00 7.81
C ALA A 31 0.00 3.40 6.39
N ILE A 32 -1.13 2.98 5.84
CA ILE A 32 -1.25 2.48 4.45
C ILE A 32 -0.81 3.55 3.44
N ALA A 33 -1.26 4.80 3.61
CA ALA A 33 -0.89 5.91 2.74
C ALA A 33 0.63 6.15 2.71
N VAL A 34 1.25 6.17 3.90
CA VAL A 34 2.71 6.36 4.03
C VAL A 34 3.47 5.22 3.37
N ILE A 35 3.03 3.97 3.57
CA ILE A 35 3.67 2.79 2.98
C ILE A 35 3.53 2.80 1.45
N ILE A 36 2.37 3.18 0.89
CA ILE A 36 2.17 3.31 -0.57
C ILE A 36 3.15 4.34 -1.17
N VAL A 37 3.29 5.50 -0.53
CA VAL A 37 4.21 6.55 -1.01
C VAL A 37 5.66 6.07 -0.94
N ALA A 38 6.05 5.44 0.17
CA ALA A 38 7.40 4.89 0.33
C ALA A 38 7.69 3.79 -0.71
N GLU A 39 6.76 2.85 -0.91
CA GLU A 39 6.88 1.77 -1.89
C GLU A 39 7.01 2.30 -3.32
N ALA A 40 6.20 3.30 -3.69
CA ALA A 40 6.26 3.95 -4.99
C ALA A 40 7.62 4.64 -5.23
N LEU A 41 8.15 5.34 -4.22
CA LEU A 41 9.49 5.95 -4.31
C LEU A 41 10.57 4.89 -4.50
N VAL A 42 10.55 3.81 -3.72
CA VAL A 42 11.52 2.71 -3.87
C VAL A 42 11.36 2.04 -5.24
N GLY A 43 10.14 1.86 -5.74
CA GLY A 43 9.87 1.32 -7.08
C GLY A 43 10.42 2.21 -8.20
N VAL A 44 10.28 3.53 -8.08
CA VAL A 44 10.86 4.51 -9.03
C VAL A 44 12.39 4.47 -8.99
N ILE A 45 12.98 4.39 -7.79
CA ILE A 45 14.44 4.24 -7.61
C ILE A 45 14.93 2.96 -8.28
N LEU A 46 14.25 1.83 -8.08
CA LEU A 46 14.59 0.57 -8.73
C LEU A 46 14.53 0.65 -10.26
N ALA A 47 13.55 1.40 -10.79
CA ALA A 47 13.37 1.55 -12.24
C ALA A 47 14.43 2.44 -12.91
N HIS A 48 14.99 3.43 -12.19
CA HIS A 48 15.89 4.44 -12.78
C HIS A 48 17.36 4.35 -12.32
N TYR A 49 17.64 3.86 -11.12
CA TYR A 49 19.00 3.87 -10.52
C TYR A 49 19.76 2.54 -10.65
N GLY A 50 19.45 1.73 -11.68
CA GLY A 50 20.26 0.54 -11.99
C GLY A 50 20.13 -0.60 -10.96
N PHE A 51 18.96 -0.74 -10.35
CA PHE A 51 18.61 -1.87 -9.46
C PHE A 51 19.52 -1.99 -8.21
N PRO A 52 19.46 -1.02 -7.28
CA PRO A 52 20.24 -1.07 -6.05
C PRO A 52 19.93 -2.34 -5.25
N LYS A 53 20.98 -3.09 -4.86
CA LYS A 53 20.87 -4.36 -4.12
C LYS A 53 20.04 -4.26 -2.84
N ALA A 54 20.04 -3.11 -2.17
CA ALA A 54 19.25 -2.85 -0.96
C ALA A 54 17.82 -2.39 -1.24
N ALA A 55 17.57 -1.72 -2.37
CA ALA A 55 16.23 -1.21 -2.72
C ALA A 55 15.27 -2.34 -3.10
N GLN A 56 15.78 -3.44 -3.66
CA GLN A 56 14.94 -4.56 -4.09
C GLN A 56 14.31 -5.31 -2.89
N PRO A 57 15.07 -5.73 -1.86
CA PRO A 57 14.50 -6.28 -0.63
C PRO A 57 13.55 -5.29 0.06
N LEU A 58 13.90 -4.00 0.08
CA LEU A 58 13.09 -2.96 0.71
C LEU A 58 11.73 -2.80 0.00
N HIS A 59 11.70 -2.79 -1.34
CA HIS A 59 10.46 -2.72 -2.10
C HIS A 59 9.54 -3.90 -1.79
N LEU A 60 10.10 -5.12 -1.76
CA LEU A 60 9.34 -6.33 -1.46
C LEU A 60 8.80 -6.33 -0.02
N LEU A 61 9.61 -5.87 0.95
CA LEU A 61 9.19 -5.74 2.33
C LEU A 61 8.01 -4.76 2.46
N LEU A 62 8.13 -3.57 1.88
CA LEU A 62 7.08 -2.55 1.91
C LEU A 62 5.80 -3.04 1.23
N SER A 63 5.91 -3.69 0.07
CA SER A 63 4.77 -4.27 -0.65
C SER A 63 4.08 -5.38 0.17
N THR A 64 4.84 -6.23 0.85
CA THR A 64 4.30 -7.29 1.72
C THR A 64 3.58 -6.72 2.94
N MET A 65 4.16 -5.68 3.58
CA MET A 65 3.52 -4.97 4.69
C MET A 65 2.23 -4.28 4.26
N LEU A 66 2.24 -3.63 3.09
CA LEU A 66 1.06 -2.99 2.51
C LEU A 66 -0.06 -4.03 2.28
N PHE A 67 0.29 -5.15 1.66
CA PHE A 67 -0.65 -6.24 1.42
C PHE A 67 -1.24 -6.80 2.72
N ALA A 68 -0.41 -7.01 3.74
CA ALA A 68 -0.87 -7.49 5.05
C ALA A 68 -1.87 -6.52 5.72
N LEU A 69 -1.60 -5.22 5.69
CA LEU A 69 -2.48 -4.20 6.24
C LEU A 69 -3.80 -4.09 5.45
N GLN A 70 -3.75 -4.18 4.12
CA GLN A 70 -4.94 -4.18 3.28
C GLN A 70 -5.80 -5.43 3.51
N PHE A 71 -5.16 -6.58 3.71
CA PHE A 71 -5.86 -7.83 4.02
C PHE A 71 -6.51 -7.81 5.41
N ASP A 72 -5.81 -7.27 6.42
CA ASP A 72 -6.36 -7.04 7.76
C ASP A 72 -7.61 -6.13 7.73
N LEU A 73 -7.57 -5.03 6.96
CA LEU A 73 -8.75 -4.19 6.74
C LEU A 73 -9.90 -4.95 6.06
N LEU A 74 -9.59 -5.80 5.08
CA LEU A 74 -10.59 -6.61 4.39
C LEU A 74 -11.26 -7.60 5.35
N ILE A 75 -10.49 -8.20 6.26
CA ILE A 75 -11.03 -9.07 7.31
C ILE A 75 -11.94 -8.27 8.24
N GLN A 76 -11.51 -7.10 8.72
CA GLN A 76 -12.32 -6.26 9.61
C GLN A 76 -13.62 -5.77 8.96
N LEU A 77 -13.61 -5.49 7.67
CA LEU A 77 -14.81 -5.11 6.93
C LEU A 77 -15.81 -6.27 6.78
N ARG A 78 -15.32 -7.52 6.80
CA ARG A 78 -16.14 -8.74 6.70
C ARG A 78 -16.48 -9.37 8.04
N ALA A 79 -15.74 -9.04 9.10
CA ALA A 79 -16.02 -9.50 10.44
C ALA A 79 -17.36 -8.89 10.91
N PRO A 80 -18.27 -9.67 11.51
CA PRO A 80 -19.48 -9.14 12.10
C PRO A 80 -19.09 -8.07 13.14
N LYS A 81 -19.77 -6.92 13.12
CA LYS A 81 -19.59 -5.87 14.14
C LYS A 81 -19.99 -6.42 15.51
N GLY A 82 -19.03 -6.98 16.25
CA GLY A 82 -19.32 -7.57 17.56
C GLY A 82 -18.18 -8.31 18.28
N VAL A 83 -16.96 -8.35 17.74
CA VAL A 83 -15.82 -8.94 18.46
C VAL A 83 -14.60 -8.05 18.32
N VAL A 84 -14.59 -6.90 19.01
CA VAL A 84 -13.48 -6.34 19.80
C VAL A 84 -14.10 -5.39 20.82
#